data_AF-A0A0F8YVA9-F1
#
_entry.id   AF-A0A0F8YVA9-F1
#
_cell.length_a   1.000
_cell.length_b   1.000
_cell.length_c   1.000
_cell.angle_alpha   90.00
_cell.angle_beta   90.00
_cell.angle_gamma   90.00
#
_symmetry.space_group_name_H-M   'P 1'
#
loop_
_entity.id
_entity.type
_entity.pdbx_description
1 polymer ?
#
loop_
_entity_poly.entity_id
_entity_poly.type
_entity_poly.pdbx_seq_one_letter_code
_entity_poly.pdbx_strand_id
1 'polypeptide(L)'
;VYLYDGATLLNDGGTAVTTGDVVISGLTLALVQDTPKVLTVKADISGSGVLTSKSIGGIKVKSTSTTDMEVYSSQGWMSTGITLTSNAASLNFLFHDAAPTIVNAYTASTKTGQSTDVVGKFTITNSGVRTMTITSTTITAVLGGTLNTSSTVNNFRMYDESDVLLATATGAVYSTSTSNAALTFTLSPAPEIAAGASKTYTVKADTSNIRRGTTATGIDPNFIVKIDGSKGWLSSDDAGPDELYWNDGNVVYSYTPVNGSLLGNNFATDTAPVEGPTLSY
;
A
#
# COMPACT_ATOMS: atom_id res chain seq x y z
N VAL A 1 17.22 19.86 -5.14
CA VAL A 1 18.02 18.63 -4.92
C VAL A 1 19.31 19.00 -4.22
N TYR A 2 19.68 18.25 -3.19
CA TYR A 2 20.83 18.46 -2.34
C TYR A 2 21.68 17.20 -2.33
N LEU A 3 23.01 17.36 -2.40
CA LEU A 3 23.98 16.28 -2.42
C LEU A 3 24.88 16.39 -1.19
N TYR A 4 25.02 15.30 -0.45
CA TYR A 4 25.80 15.25 0.79
C TYR A 4 26.92 14.22 0.72
N ASP A 5 28.08 14.55 1.31
CA ASP A 5 29.12 13.61 1.73
C ASP A 5 29.09 13.53 3.27
N GLY A 6 28.51 12.44 3.79
CA GLY A 6 28.17 12.34 5.22
C GLY A 6 27.20 13.45 5.65
N ALA A 7 27.63 14.31 6.57
CA ALA A 7 26.85 15.46 7.06
C ALA A 7 27.09 16.74 6.25
N THR A 8 28.09 16.77 5.37
CA THR A 8 28.50 17.96 4.63
C THR A 8 27.66 18.12 3.37
N LEU A 9 27.03 19.29 3.20
CA LEU A 9 26.33 19.65 1.97
C LEU A 9 27.35 20.09 0.90
N LEU A 10 27.24 19.52 -0.31
CA LEU A 10 28.19 19.76 -1.41
C LEU A 10 27.71 20.81 -2.42
N ASN A 11 26.41 21.10 -2.47
CA ASN A 11 25.81 22.10 -3.35
C ASN A 11 24.94 23.07 -2.54
N ASP A 12 25.56 24.11 -1.98
CA ASP A 12 24.85 25.10 -1.17
C ASP A 12 23.72 25.78 -1.95
N GLY A 13 22.59 26.05 -1.29
CA GLY A 13 21.35 26.54 -1.91
C GLY A 13 20.54 25.49 -2.68
N GLY A 14 21.13 24.32 -2.98
CA GLY A 14 20.49 23.24 -3.73
C GLY A 14 20.35 23.53 -5.23
N THR A 15 20.08 22.48 -5.99
CA THR A 15 19.89 22.55 -7.45
C THR A 15 18.44 22.28 -7.80
N ALA A 16 17.79 23.22 -8.50
CA ALA A 16 16.40 23.08 -8.92
C ALA A 16 16.23 22.04 -10.03
N VAL A 17 15.08 21.37 -10.05
CA VAL A 17 14.70 20.45 -11.14
C VAL A 17 13.70 21.19 -12.02
N THR A 18 14.11 21.59 -13.21
CA THR A 18 13.23 22.30 -14.16
C THR A 18 12.74 21.38 -15.28
N THR A 19 13.61 20.51 -15.83
CA THR A 19 13.29 19.38 -16.71
C THR A 19 14.57 18.55 -16.95
N GLY A 20 14.47 17.21 -16.94
CA GLY A 20 15.60 16.33 -17.28
C GLY A 20 16.60 16.08 -16.14
N ASP A 21 17.84 15.75 -16.50
CA ASP A 21 18.90 15.43 -15.54
C ASP A 21 19.32 16.69 -14.73
N VAL A 22 19.49 16.54 -13.42
CA VAL A 22 20.03 17.58 -12.55
C VAL A 22 21.55 17.47 -12.55
N VAL A 23 22.24 18.47 -13.10
CA VAL A 23 23.70 18.52 -13.13
C VAL A 23 24.23 19.27 -11.92
N ILE A 24 25.03 18.57 -11.10
CA ILE A 24 25.80 19.17 -10.00
C ILE A 24 27.28 19.08 -10.40
N SER A 25 27.90 20.23 -10.66
CA SER A 25 29.27 20.35 -11.16
C SER A 25 30.19 21.05 -10.18
N GLY A 26 31.51 20.97 -10.40
CA GLY A 26 32.52 21.64 -9.56
C GLY A 26 32.76 20.96 -8.21
N LEU A 27 32.41 19.68 -8.11
CA LEU A 27 32.60 18.90 -6.90
C LEU A 27 34.03 18.38 -6.83
N THR A 28 34.68 18.56 -5.68
CA THR A 28 35.95 17.90 -5.35
C THR A 28 35.69 16.84 -4.30
N LEU A 29 35.83 15.57 -4.67
CA LEU A 29 35.61 14.43 -3.78
C LEU A 29 36.91 13.64 -3.61
N ALA A 30 37.30 13.41 -2.36
CA ALA A 30 38.41 12.51 -2.05
C ALA A 30 37.89 11.06 -1.98
N LEU A 31 38.39 10.21 -2.88
CA LEU A 31 38.11 8.78 -2.89
C LEU A 31 39.34 8.05 -2.33
N VAL A 32 39.18 7.41 -1.17
CA VAL A 32 40.24 6.57 -0.60
C VAL A 32 40.27 5.26 -1.37
N GLN A 33 41.47 4.79 -1.70
CA GLN A 33 41.67 3.53 -2.40
C GLN A 33 40.91 2.39 -1.68
N ASP A 34 40.26 1.53 -2.47
CA ASP A 34 39.54 0.33 -2.04
C ASP A 34 38.43 0.57 -0.99
N THR A 35 37.97 1.82 -0.83
CA THR A 35 36.91 2.18 0.10
C THR A 35 35.72 2.79 -0.65
N PRO A 36 34.49 2.25 -0.48
CA PRO A 36 33.30 2.87 -1.03
C PRO A 36 33.09 4.29 -0.47
N LYS A 37 32.89 5.26 -1.36
CA LYS A 37 32.37 6.58 -0.98
C LYS A 37 30.85 6.57 -1.11
N VAL A 38 30.15 6.94 -0.03
CA VAL A 38 28.68 7.03 -0.02
C VAL A 38 28.27 8.50 -0.12
N LEU A 39 27.58 8.85 -1.19
CA LEU A 39 26.94 10.16 -1.34
C LEU A 39 25.44 10.01 -1.09
N THR A 40 24.86 10.96 -0.38
CA THR A 40 23.41 10.98 -0.11
C THR A 40 22.76 12.08 -0.93
N VAL A 41 21.78 11.72 -1.76
CA VAL A 41 20.93 12.69 -2.46
C VAL A 41 19.65 12.90 -1.65
N LYS A 42 19.29 14.16 -1.42
CA LYS A 42 18.01 14.56 -0.83
C LYS A 42 17.25 15.45 -1.80
N ALA A 43 15.95 15.22 -1.93
CA ALA A 43 15.06 16.11 -2.66
C ALA A 43 14.23 16.90 -1.65
N ASP A 44 14.11 18.21 -1.88
CA ASP A 44 13.05 19.00 -1.26
C ASP A 44 11.82 18.90 -2.16
N ILE A 45 10.75 18.35 -1.58
CA ILE A 45 9.46 18.11 -2.24
C ILE A 45 8.36 19.01 -1.68
N SER A 46 8.70 19.95 -0.78
CA SER A 46 7.74 20.85 -0.13
C SER A 46 7.04 21.79 -1.12
N GLY A 47 7.70 22.10 -2.24
CA GLY A 47 7.13 22.85 -3.37
C GLY A 47 6.62 21.96 -4.51
N SER A 48 6.53 20.64 -4.32
CA SER A 48 5.89 19.78 -5.34
C SER A 48 4.45 20.25 -5.53
N GLY A 49 4.06 20.50 -6.78
CA GLY A 49 2.76 21.06 -7.13
C GLY A 49 1.64 20.04 -6.94
N VAL A 50 0.85 19.84 -7.99
CA VAL A 50 -0.21 18.81 -7.96
C VAL A 50 0.45 17.43 -8.00
N LEU A 51 0.44 16.71 -6.87
CA LEU A 51 0.64 15.28 -6.87
C LEU A 51 -0.56 14.64 -7.58
N THR A 52 -0.34 13.73 -8.52
CA THR A 52 -1.36 12.88 -9.12
C THR A 52 -1.32 11.47 -8.52
N SER A 53 -2.32 10.63 -8.81
CA SER A 53 -2.26 9.21 -8.43
C SER A 53 -0.98 8.57 -8.96
N LYS A 54 -0.35 7.71 -8.16
CA LYS A 54 0.94 7.07 -8.49
C LYS A 54 2.07 8.06 -8.84
N SER A 55 2.13 9.23 -8.20
CA SER A 55 3.27 10.15 -8.35
C SER A 55 4.54 9.51 -7.81
N ILE A 56 5.36 8.95 -8.70
CA ILE A 56 6.61 8.27 -8.36
C ILE A 56 7.80 9.16 -8.72
N GLY A 57 8.78 9.23 -7.83
CA GLY A 57 10.08 9.83 -8.08
C GLY A 57 11.21 8.82 -7.92
N GLY A 58 12.15 8.81 -8.86
CA GLY A 58 13.40 8.06 -8.75
C GLY A 58 14.58 9.02 -8.89
N ILE A 59 15.71 8.69 -8.25
CA ILE A 59 16.97 9.43 -8.39
C ILE A 59 17.97 8.51 -9.06
N LYS A 60 18.48 8.91 -10.21
CA LYS A 60 19.56 8.18 -10.89
C LYS A 60 20.81 9.04 -10.92
N VAL A 61 21.89 8.52 -10.34
CA VAL A 61 23.20 9.15 -10.43
C VAL A 61 23.90 8.59 -11.66
N LYS A 62 24.27 9.48 -12.58
CA LYS A 62 25.01 9.15 -13.80
C LYS A 62 26.32 9.93 -13.81
N SER A 63 27.41 9.29 -14.24
CA SER A 63 28.55 10.01 -14.80
C SER A 63 28.49 9.84 -16.30
N THR A 64 28.32 10.95 -17.03
CA THR A 64 28.25 10.93 -18.50
C THR A 64 29.59 11.19 -19.16
N SER A 65 30.63 11.50 -18.36
CA SER A 65 31.94 11.82 -18.91
C SER A 65 32.84 10.59 -19.00
N THR A 66 33.44 10.45 -20.18
CA THR A 66 34.51 9.50 -20.46
C THR A 66 35.90 10.11 -20.25
N THR A 67 35.99 11.36 -19.76
CA THR A 67 37.24 12.11 -19.60
C THR A 67 37.44 12.71 -18.20
N ASP A 68 36.39 12.79 -17.38
CA ASP A 68 36.41 13.62 -16.15
C ASP A 68 36.94 12.89 -14.90
N MET A 69 37.47 11.68 -15.06
CA MET A 69 38.20 11.02 -13.98
C MET A 69 39.68 10.91 -14.34
N GLU A 70 40.47 11.66 -13.58
CA GLU A 70 41.93 11.61 -13.58
C GLU A 70 42.37 10.74 -12.39
N VAL A 71 43.16 9.72 -12.68
CA VAL A 71 43.73 8.85 -11.64
C VAL A 71 45.14 9.31 -11.35
N TYR A 72 45.45 9.56 -10.08
CA TYR A 72 46.79 9.91 -9.61
C TYR A 72 47.28 8.84 -8.64
N SER A 73 48.58 8.56 -8.68
CA SER A 73 49.28 7.78 -7.66
C SER A 73 50.37 8.64 -6.98
N SER A 74 51.08 8.07 -6.01
CA SER A 74 52.28 8.71 -5.43
C SER A 74 53.39 8.97 -6.46
N GLN A 75 53.29 8.40 -7.65
CA GLN A 75 54.23 8.59 -8.77
C GLN A 75 53.74 9.64 -9.79
N GLY A 76 52.57 10.26 -9.56
CA GLY A 76 52.00 11.30 -10.41
C GLY A 76 50.74 10.84 -11.16
N TRP A 77 50.44 11.52 -12.26
CA TRP A 77 49.26 11.26 -13.09
C TRP A 77 49.36 9.90 -13.79
N MET A 78 48.36 9.04 -13.61
CA MET A 78 48.36 7.65 -14.07
C MET A 78 47.50 7.44 -15.32
N SER A 79 46.33 8.09 -15.40
CA SER A 79 45.40 7.89 -16.52
C SER A 79 44.29 8.94 -16.56
N THR A 80 43.64 9.07 -17.72
CA THR A 80 42.34 9.73 -17.89
C THR A 80 41.32 8.76 -18.46
N GLY A 81 40.07 8.92 -18.04
CA GLY A 81 38.92 8.35 -18.71
C GLY A 81 38.53 6.96 -18.23
N ILE A 82 37.72 6.92 -17.18
CA ILE A 82 37.01 5.71 -16.77
C ILE A 82 35.62 5.76 -17.39
N THR A 83 35.26 4.70 -18.11
CA THR A 83 33.88 4.51 -18.57
C THR A 83 33.08 3.82 -17.47
N LEU A 84 32.11 4.52 -16.89
CA LEU A 84 31.11 3.85 -16.05
C LEU A 84 30.14 3.09 -16.96
N THR A 85 30.09 1.77 -16.80
CA THR A 85 29.23 0.89 -17.59
C THR A 85 27.84 0.73 -17.00
N SER A 86 27.63 1.18 -15.76
CA SER A 86 26.34 1.15 -15.06
C SER A 86 26.11 2.43 -14.26
N ASN A 87 24.84 2.80 -14.11
CA ASN A 87 24.41 3.96 -13.34
C ASN A 87 23.75 3.47 -12.05
N ALA A 88 24.09 4.09 -10.92
CA ALA A 88 23.41 3.81 -9.67
C ALA A 88 22.02 4.47 -9.69
N ALA A 89 20.97 3.65 -9.58
CA ALA A 89 19.60 4.13 -9.40
C ALA A 89 19.19 3.96 -7.94
N SER A 90 18.48 4.95 -7.41
CA SER A 90 17.77 4.79 -6.15
C SER A 90 16.60 3.83 -6.33
N LEU A 91 16.07 3.40 -5.21
CA LEU A 91 14.70 2.88 -5.15
C LEU A 91 13.74 4.02 -5.53
N ASN A 92 12.64 3.68 -6.19
CA ASN A 92 11.59 4.64 -6.48
C ASN A 92 10.79 4.97 -5.21
N PHE A 93 10.28 6.19 -5.12
CA PHE A 93 9.50 6.72 -4.01
C PHE A 93 8.13 7.16 -4.51
N LEU A 94 7.07 6.65 -3.92
CA LEU A 94 5.70 7.06 -4.20
C LEU A 94 5.29 8.15 -3.22
N PHE A 95 4.73 9.23 -3.73
CA PHE A 95 4.25 10.36 -2.95
C PHE A 95 2.72 10.32 -2.86
N HIS A 96 2.20 10.47 -1.64
CA HIS A 96 0.77 10.60 -1.36
C HIS A 96 0.54 11.72 -0.34
N ASP A 97 -0.42 12.60 -0.61
CA ASP A 97 -0.94 13.53 0.42
C ASP A 97 -1.93 12.83 1.37
N ALA A 98 -2.52 11.72 0.91
CA ALA A 98 -3.40 10.85 1.68
C ALA A 98 -3.22 9.40 1.23
N ALA A 99 -2.81 8.53 2.15
CA ALA A 99 -2.78 7.08 1.99
C ALA A 99 -3.39 6.45 3.25
N PRO A 100 -4.42 5.60 3.10
CA PRO A 100 -5.04 4.98 4.25
C PRO A 100 -4.20 3.82 4.79
N THR A 101 -4.26 3.63 6.11
CA THR A 101 -3.83 2.40 6.77
C THR A 101 -5.03 1.65 7.29
N ILE A 102 -5.00 0.33 7.23
CA ILE A 102 -6.13 -0.53 7.61
C ILE A 102 -5.68 -1.49 8.71
N VAL A 103 -6.43 -1.50 9.82
CA VAL A 103 -6.18 -2.39 10.94
C VAL A 103 -7.41 -3.23 11.26
N ASN A 104 -7.17 -4.47 11.66
CA ASN A 104 -8.21 -5.33 12.20
C ASN A 104 -8.75 -4.74 13.52
N ALA A 105 -10.07 -4.58 13.63
CA ALA A 105 -10.77 -4.13 14.83
C ALA A 105 -11.75 -5.19 15.38
N TYR A 106 -11.76 -6.37 14.78
CA TYR A 106 -12.60 -7.48 15.19
C TYR A 106 -11.89 -8.37 16.20
N THR A 107 -12.59 -8.71 17.27
CA THR A 107 -12.15 -9.73 18.23
C THR A 107 -12.82 -11.05 17.88
N ALA A 108 -12.02 -12.04 17.49
CA ALA A 108 -12.49 -13.39 17.23
C ALA A 108 -13.25 -13.95 18.43
N SER A 109 -14.36 -14.62 18.16
CA SER A 109 -15.24 -15.19 19.19
C SER A 109 -15.93 -16.42 18.64
N THR A 110 -16.34 -17.31 19.54
CA THR A 110 -17.18 -18.45 19.21
C THR A 110 -18.64 -18.03 19.16
N LYS A 111 -19.36 -18.35 18.07
CA LYS A 111 -20.78 -17.99 17.91
C LYS A 111 -21.62 -19.15 17.37
N THR A 112 -22.94 -19.05 17.56
CA THR A 112 -23.93 -19.85 16.84
C THR A 112 -24.48 -19.00 15.70
N GLY A 113 -24.65 -19.57 14.51
CA GLY A 113 -25.06 -18.79 13.33
C GLY A 113 -26.36 -18.00 13.49
N GLN A 114 -26.37 -16.77 13.00
CA GLN A 114 -27.49 -15.83 13.01
C GLN A 114 -27.68 -15.19 11.63
N SER A 115 -28.86 -14.61 11.39
CA SER A 115 -29.18 -13.92 10.13
C SER A 115 -28.49 -12.57 9.94
N THR A 116 -27.89 -12.00 10.99
CA THR A 116 -27.22 -10.70 10.98
C THR A 116 -25.96 -10.70 11.87
N ASP A 117 -25.16 -11.75 11.78
CA ASP A 117 -23.94 -11.88 12.57
C ASP A 117 -22.89 -10.85 12.17
N VAL A 118 -22.24 -10.23 13.16
CA VAL A 118 -21.02 -9.47 12.91
C VAL A 118 -19.89 -10.45 12.61
N VAL A 119 -19.38 -10.38 11.38
CA VAL A 119 -18.35 -11.29 10.86
C VAL A 119 -17.00 -10.64 10.68
N GLY A 120 -16.93 -9.30 10.73
CA GLY A 120 -15.67 -8.57 10.70
C GLY A 120 -15.84 -7.11 11.10
N LYS A 121 -14.74 -6.51 11.53
CA LYS A 121 -14.59 -5.09 11.82
C LYS A 121 -13.19 -4.66 11.43
N PHE A 122 -13.09 -3.51 10.78
CA PHE A 122 -11.81 -2.95 10.39
C PHE A 122 -11.86 -1.43 10.55
N THR A 123 -10.72 -0.86 10.90
CA THR A 123 -10.54 0.59 11.03
C THR A 123 -9.67 1.07 9.89
N ILE A 124 -10.19 2.04 9.12
CA ILE A 124 -9.44 2.75 8.09
C ILE A 124 -9.01 4.08 8.70
N THR A 125 -7.70 4.35 8.67
CA THR A 125 -7.11 5.60 9.17
C THR A 125 -6.55 6.40 8.01
N ASN A 126 -6.96 7.66 7.91
CA ASN A 126 -6.34 8.60 6.99
C ASN A 126 -5.10 9.19 7.64
N SER A 127 -3.94 8.61 7.34
CA SER A 127 -2.64 9.10 7.85
C SER A 127 -2.12 10.35 7.11
N GLY A 128 -2.89 10.84 6.15
CA GLY A 128 -2.57 11.99 5.33
C GLY A 128 -2.93 13.33 5.96
N VAL A 129 -2.68 14.39 5.19
CA VAL A 129 -2.94 15.80 5.55
C VAL A 129 -4.18 16.37 4.84
N ARG A 130 -4.91 15.54 4.10
CA ARG A 130 -6.11 15.91 3.33
C ARG A 130 -7.26 14.98 3.68
N THR A 131 -8.49 15.49 3.72
CA THR A 131 -9.69 14.66 3.82
C THR A 131 -9.74 13.69 2.65
N MET A 132 -10.06 12.43 2.93
CA MET A 132 -10.28 11.41 1.92
C MET A 132 -11.73 10.96 1.91
N THR A 133 -12.23 10.55 0.75
CA THR A 133 -13.55 9.93 0.59
C THR A 133 -13.36 8.50 0.12
N ILE A 134 -13.91 7.54 0.86
CA ILE A 134 -13.84 6.11 0.50
C ILE A 134 -15.02 5.77 -0.41
N THR A 135 -14.76 5.22 -1.60
CA THR A 135 -15.80 4.92 -2.59
C THR A 135 -16.15 3.44 -2.63
N SER A 136 -15.16 2.57 -2.48
CA SER A 136 -15.40 1.12 -2.44
C SER A 136 -14.33 0.38 -1.67
N THR A 137 -14.66 -0.82 -1.22
CA THR A 137 -13.71 -1.76 -0.63
C THR A 137 -14.02 -3.18 -1.06
N THR A 138 -12.99 -4.00 -1.24
CA THR A 138 -13.13 -5.43 -1.50
C THR A 138 -12.63 -6.23 -0.30
N ILE A 139 -13.43 -7.18 0.16
CA ILE A 139 -13.03 -8.13 1.21
C ILE A 139 -13.02 -9.54 0.64
N THR A 140 -12.04 -10.35 1.03
CA THR A 140 -12.01 -11.78 0.79
C THR A 140 -12.67 -12.49 1.96
N ALA A 141 -13.74 -13.23 1.73
CA ALA A 141 -14.40 -14.05 2.74
C ALA A 141 -14.07 -15.53 2.55
N VAL A 142 -13.70 -16.20 3.64
CA VAL A 142 -13.28 -17.60 3.66
C VAL A 142 -14.14 -18.43 4.61
N LEU A 143 -14.77 -19.49 4.10
CA LEU A 143 -15.51 -20.46 4.90
C LEU A 143 -14.76 -21.79 4.94
N GLY A 144 -14.36 -22.22 6.15
CA GLY A 144 -13.52 -23.41 6.36
C GLY A 144 -13.96 -24.28 7.55
N GLY A 145 -13.14 -25.28 7.87
CA GLY A 145 -13.44 -26.30 8.88
C GLY A 145 -14.27 -27.47 8.35
N THR A 146 -14.86 -28.25 9.26
CA THR A 146 -15.63 -29.46 8.90
C THR A 146 -17.09 -29.10 8.56
N LEU A 147 -17.38 -28.90 7.28
CA LEU A 147 -18.66 -28.34 6.80
C LEU A 147 -19.52 -29.35 6.03
N ASN A 148 -20.84 -29.19 6.12
CA ASN A 148 -21.76 -29.78 5.15
C ASN A 148 -21.63 -29.05 3.80
N THR A 149 -21.75 -29.77 2.69
CA THR A 149 -21.64 -29.24 1.32
C THR A 149 -22.68 -28.18 0.94
N SER A 150 -23.79 -28.09 1.67
CA SER A 150 -24.82 -27.06 1.52
C SER A 150 -24.59 -25.82 2.39
N SER A 151 -23.46 -25.72 3.11
CA SER A 151 -23.19 -24.60 4.00
C SER A 151 -22.94 -23.33 3.21
N THR A 152 -23.58 -22.24 3.62
CA THR A 152 -23.50 -20.95 2.93
C THR A 152 -23.44 -19.78 3.89
N VAL A 153 -22.79 -18.70 3.44
CA VAL A 153 -22.87 -17.37 4.05
C VAL A 153 -23.29 -16.39 2.96
N ASN A 154 -24.29 -15.56 3.24
CA ASN A 154 -24.84 -14.62 2.26
C ASN A 154 -25.18 -13.28 2.91
N ASN A 155 -25.80 -12.38 2.14
CA ASN A 155 -26.34 -11.11 2.66
C ASN A 155 -25.31 -10.21 3.36
N PHE A 156 -24.11 -10.13 2.78
CA PHE A 156 -23.02 -9.31 3.29
C PHE A 156 -23.35 -7.82 3.22
N ARG A 157 -23.29 -7.16 4.37
CA ARG A 157 -23.60 -5.74 4.53
C ARG A 157 -22.53 -5.03 5.34
N MET A 158 -22.21 -3.81 4.93
CA MET A 158 -21.23 -2.96 5.60
C MET A 158 -21.92 -1.76 6.24
N TYR A 159 -21.55 -1.50 7.48
CA TYR A 159 -22.10 -0.43 8.31
C TYR A 159 -21.00 0.48 8.81
N ASP A 160 -21.33 1.74 9.05
CA ASP A 160 -20.45 2.68 9.77
C ASP A 160 -20.50 2.47 11.30
N GLU A 161 -19.81 3.34 12.04
CA GLU A 161 -19.74 3.33 13.50
C GLU A 161 -21.08 3.65 14.19
N SER A 162 -22.03 4.27 13.47
CA SER A 162 -23.38 4.59 13.92
C SER A 162 -24.41 3.55 13.51
N ASP A 163 -23.96 2.40 13.00
CA ASP A 163 -24.78 1.30 12.48
C ASP A 163 -25.65 1.68 11.27
N VAL A 164 -25.24 2.69 10.50
CA VAL A 164 -25.88 3.06 9.24
C VAL A 164 -25.35 2.16 8.13
N LEU A 165 -26.27 1.56 7.35
CA LEU A 165 -25.92 0.72 6.21
C LEU A 165 -25.27 1.57 5.11
N LEU A 166 -24.04 1.24 4.74
CA LEU A 166 -23.28 1.89 3.66
C LEU A 166 -23.31 1.10 2.36
N ALA A 167 -23.37 -0.23 2.43
CA ALA A 167 -23.31 -1.07 1.24
C ALA A 167 -23.84 -2.49 1.50
N THR A 168 -24.35 -3.12 0.44
CA THR A 168 -24.59 -4.57 0.38
C THR A 168 -23.73 -5.12 -0.74
N ALA A 169 -22.90 -6.13 -0.44
CA ALA A 169 -22.09 -6.78 -1.46
C ALA A 169 -22.92 -7.80 -2.24
N THR A 170 -22.70 -7.86 -3.55
CA THR A 170 -23.27 -8.90 -4.40
C THR A 170 -22.40 -10.15 -4.31
N GLY A 171 -22.92 -11.26 -3.80
CA GLY A 171 -22.19 -12.52 -3.70
C GLY A 171 -22.61 -13.38 -2.52
N ALA A 172 -22.15 -14.63 -2.53
CA ALA A 172 -22.31 -15.58 -1.44
C ALA A 172 -21.08 -16.49 -1.35
N VAL A 173 -20.76 -16.95 -0.15
CA VAL A 173 -19.67 -17.90 0.11
C VAL A 173 -20.27 -19.28 0.29
N TYR A 174 -19.77 -20.26 -0.48
CA TYR A 174 -20.23 -21.64 -0.45
C TYR A 174 -19.10 -22.56 -0.02
N SER A 175 -19.41 -23.61 0.73
CA SER A 175 -18.40 -24.56 1.23
C SER A 175 -17.75 -25.44 0.16
N THR A 176 -18.24 -25.47 -1.09
CA THR A 176 -17.86 -26.50 -2.09
C THR A 176 -17.30 -26.00 -3.41
N SER A 177 -17.29 -24.70 -3.70
CA SER A 177 -16.88 -24.22 -5.03
C SER A 177 -15.95 -23.01 -5.01
N THR A 178 -16.08 -22.14 -4.00
CA THR A 178 -15.25 -20.95 -3.80
C THR A 178 -15.25 -20.64 -2.31
N SER A 179 -14.55 -21.48 -1.54
CA SER A 179 -14.38 -21.22 -0.11
C SER A 179 -13.65 -19.89 0.14
N ASN A 180 -13.10 -19.22 -0.88
CA ASN A 180 -12.64 -17.84 -0.88
C ASN A 180 -13.49 -17.02 -1.87
N ALA A 181 -14.30 -16.08 -1.41
CA ALA A 181 -15.07 -15.18 -2.26
C ALA A 181 -14.59 -13.73 -2.09
N ALA A 182 -14.31 -13.04 -3.21
CA ALA A 182 -14.11 -11.60 -3.21
C ALA A 182 -15.46 -10.88 -3.21
N LEU A 183 -15.70 -10.05 -2.20
CA LEU A 183 -16.93 -9.31 -1.98
C LEU A 183 -16.63 -7.81 -2.08
N THR A 184 -17.12 -7.17 -3.13
CA THR A 184 -16.95 -5.74 -3.33
C THR A 184 -18.14 -4.96 -2.75
N PHE A 185 -17.84 -3.98 -1.93
CA PHE A 185 -18.79 -3.02 -1.35
C PHE A 185 -18.58 -1.67 -2.02
N THR A 186 -19.59 -1.21 -2.76
CA THR A 186 -19.65 0.18 -3.24
C THR A 186 -20.39 1.01 -2.21
N LEU A 187 -19.72 1.97 -1.59
CA LEU A 187 -20.23 2.69 -0.42
C LEU A 187 -21.13 3.86 -0.83
N SER A 188 -22.34 3.90 -0.28
CA SER A 188 -23.32 4.97 -0.48
C SER A 188 -24.14 5.20 0.80
N PRO A 189 -24.04 6.37 1.44
CA PRO A 189 -23.19 7.50 1.05
C PRO A 189 -21.69 7.17 1.19
N ALA A 190 -20.86 7.77 0.34
CA ALA A 190 -19.41 7.58 0.39
C ALA A 190 -18.85 8.28 1.65
N PRO A 191 -18.27 7.54 2.61
CA PRO A 191 -17.82 8.13 3.87
C PRO A 191 -16.54 8.96 3.67
N GLU A 192 -16.52 10.12 4.31
CA GLU A 192 -15.33 10.96 4.43
C GLU A 192 -14.56 10.64 5.72
N ILE A 193 -13.24 10.63 5.63
CA ILE A 193 -12.31 10.50 6.75
C ILE A 193 -11.39 11.73 6.73
N ALA A 194 -11.54 12.60 7.73
CA ALA A 194 -10.72 13.79 7.88
C ALA A 194 -9.22 13.45 8.01
N ALA A 195 -8.35 14.42 7.75
CA ALA A 195 -6.91 14.27 7.93
C ALA A 195 -6.57 13.84 9.37
N GLY A 196 -5.76 12.79 9.52
CA GLY A 196 -5.37 12.22 10.81
C GLY A 196 -6.48 11.45 11.55
N ALA A 197 -7.69 11.34 10.98
CA ALA A 197 -8.81 10.65 11.61
C ALA A 197 -8.93 9.19 11.17
N SER A 198 -9.74 8.44 11.90
CA SER A 198 -10.04 7.04 11.60
C SER A 198 -11.56 6.80 11.59
N LYS A 199 -12.00 5.83 10.80
CA LYS A 199 -13.37 5.30 10.84
C LYS A 199 -13.37 3.78 10.93
N THR A 200 -14.21 3.23 11.80
CA THR A 200 -14.41 1.79 11.95
C THR A 200 -15.66 1.37 11.20
N TYR A 201 -15.53 0.31 10.41
CA TYR A 201 -16.63 -0.28 9.65
C TYR A 201 -16.93 -1.68 10.18
N THR A 202 -18.21 -2.03 10.20
CA THR A 202 -18.69 -3.34 10.64
C THR A 202 -19.26 -4.11 9.46
N VAL A 203 -18.81 -5.34 9.26
CA VAL A 203 -19.38 -6.27 8.27
C VAL A 203 -20.32 -7.22 8.99
N LYS A 204 -21.58 -7.27 8.56
CA LYS A 204 -22.58 -8.24 8.99
C LYS A 204 -22.95 -9.18 7.84
N ALA A 205 -23.26 -10.43 8.15
CA ALA A 205 -23.69 -11.43 7.18
C ALA A 205 -24.71 -12.40 7.80
N ASP A 206 -25.40 -13.14 6.96
CA ASP A 206 -26.24 -14.27 7.38
C ASP A 206 -25.40 -15.55 7.40
N THR A 207 -25.15 -16.05 8.61
CA THR A 207 -24.37 -17.26 8.91
C THR A 207 -25.27 -18.41 9.35
N SER A 208 -26.60 -18.26 9.35
CA SER A 208 -27.53 -19.25 9.91
C SER A 208 -27.52 -20.58 9.16
N ASN A 209 -27.02 -20.59 7.92
CA ASN A 209 -26.95 -21.77 7.06
C ASN A 209 -25.60 -22.50 7.11
N ILE A 210 -24.68 -22.09 7.98
CA ILE A 210 -23.46 -22.86 8.22
C ILE A 210 -23.84 -24.12 9.02
N ARG A 211 -23.39 -25.29 8.56
CA ARG A 211 -23.72 -26.58 9.17
C ARG A 211 -22.46 -27.43 9.32
N ARG A 212 -22.32 -28.07 10.47
CA ARG A 212 -21.24 -29.03 10.72
C ARG A 212 -21.41 -30.28 9.83
N GLY A 213 -20.31 -30.77 9.27
CA GLY A 213 -20.30 -32.01 8.49
C GLY A 213 -20.54 -33.25 9.36
N THR A 214 -21.17 -34.29 8.80
CA THR A 214 -21.59 -35.51 9.51
C THR A 214 -20.46 -36.50 9.78
N THR A 215 -19.27 -36.27 9.24
CA THR A 215 -18.12 -37.18 9.31
C THR A 215 -16.87 -36.44 9.79
N ALA A 216 -16.71 -36.23 11.10
CA ALA A 216 -15.40 -36.23 11.79
C ALA A 216 -15.48 -35.71 13.24
N THR A 217 -14.77 -36.39 14.13
CA THR A 217 -14.02 -35.75 15.23
C THR A 217 -13.01 -34.78 14.60
N GLY A 218 -13.22 -33.46 14.67
CA GLY A 218 -12.39 -32.49 13.96
C GLY A 218 -12.87 -31.04 14.09
N ILE A 219 -12.03 -30.13 13.58
CA ILE A 219 -12.06 -28.66 13.69
C ILE A 219 -13.46 -28.10 13.37
N ASP A 220 -13.96 -27.29 14.29
CA ASP A 220 -15.24 -26.57 14.16
C ASP A 220 -15.31 -25.72 12.88
N PRO A 221 -16.49 -25.51 12.29
CA PRO A 221 -16.68 -24.55 11.22
C PRO A 221 -16.07 -23.20 11.59
N ASN A 222 -15.30 -22.60 10.68
CA ASN A 222 -14.74 -21.27 10.87
C ASN A 222 -15.05 -20.36 9.68
N PHE A 223 -15.20 -19.08 9.98
CA PHE A 223 -15.42 -18.07 8.96
C PHE A 223 -14.42 -16.94 9.16
N ILE A 224 -13.67 -16.63 8.13
CA ILE A 224 -12.62 -15.61 8.12
C ILE A 224 -13.03 -14.57 7.09
N VAL A 225 -12.83 -13.30 7.38
CA VAL A 225 -12.98 -12.22 6.38
C VAL A 225 -11.70 -11.43 6.39
N LYS A 226 -11.21 -10.97 5.24
CA LYS A 226 -9.96 -10.24 5.13
C LYS A 226 -10.15 -9.08 4.19
N ILE A 227 -9.70 -7.90 4.59
CA ILE A 227 -9.36 -6.87 3.60
C ILE A 227 -7.93 -7.16 3.18
N ASP A 228 -7.75 -7.75 2.00
CA ASP A 228 -6.43 -8.07 1.47
C ASP A 228 -5.63 -6.80 1.14
N GLY A 229 -4.32 -6.93 1.08
CA GLY A 229 -3.39 -5.81 0.89
C GLY A 229 -2.10 -6.08 1.66
N SER A 230 -1.24 -6.93 1.11
CA SER A 230 0.12 -7.08 1.60
C SER A 230 0.83 -5.73 1.58
N LYS A 231 1.74 -5.47 2.51
CA LYS A 231 2.73 -4.40 2.28
C LYS A 231 3.63 -4.83 1.11
N GLY A 232 3.69 -4.02 0.06
CA GLY A 232 4.61 -4.23 -1.06
C GLY A 232 4.11 -5.12 -2.21
N TRP A 233 4.91 -5.07 -3.28
CA TRP A 233 4.85 -5.70 -4.61
C TRP A 233 3.75 -6.76 -4.91
N LEU A 234 2.95 -6.48 -5.95
CA LEU A 234 2.23 -7.51 -6.72
C LEU A 234 3.09 -7.97 -7.89
N SER A 235 3.35 -9.28 -7.94
CA SER A 235 4.25 -9.90 -8.90
C SER A 235 3.80 -9.91 -10.36
N SER A 236 2.56 -9.51 -10.61
CA SER A 236 1.91 -9.61 -11.90
C SER A 236 1.91 -8.30 -12.70
N ASP A 237 2.37 -7.18 -12.11
CA ASP A 237 2.46 -5.89 -12.80
C ASP A 237 3.84 -5.77 -13.49
N ASP A 238 4.08 -6.68 -14.44
CA ASP A 238 5.30 -6.76 -15.24
C ASP A 238 5.35 -5.63 -16.29
N ALA A 239 5.85 -4.45 -15.91
CA ALA A 239 6.29 -3.45 -16.89
C ALA A 239 7.47 -2.56 -16.43
N GLY A 240 8.25 -2.96 -15.42
CA GLY A 240 9.54 -2.31 -15.13
C GLY A 240 10.00 -2.43 -13.67
N PRO A 241 11.27 -2.06 -13.37
CA PRO A 241 11.82 -2.01 -12.01
C PRO A 241 11.20 -0.91 -11.13
N ASP A 242 10.10 -0.29 -11.57
CA ASP A 242 9.67 1.02 -11.11
C ASP A 242 8.68 1.02 -9.93
N GLU A 243 8.11 -0.13 -9.57
CA GLU A 243 7.11 -0.27 -8.51
C GLU A 243 7.53 -1.27 -7.40
N LEU A 244 8.75 -1.13 -6.86
CA LEU A 244 9.34 -2.13 -5.96
C LEU A 244 8.72 -2.20 -4.53
N TYR A 245 7.87 -1.25 -4.11
CA TYR A 245 7.44 -1.13 -2.69
C TYR A 245 5.95 -0.83 -2.43
N TRP A 246 5.09 -0.88 -3.43
CA TRP A 246 3.68 -0.47 -3.29
C TRP A 246 2.77 -1.63 -3.70
N ASN A 247 1.71 -1.88 -2.93
CA ASN A 247 0.70 -2.86 -3.29
C ASN A 247 -0.59 -2.14 -3.69
N ASP A 248 -1.29 -2.69 -4.67
CA ASP A 248 -2.65 -2.31 -4.95
C ASP A 248 -3.52 -2.80 -3.80
N GLY A 249 -3.97 -1.85 -2.99
CA GLY A 249 -4.84 -2.08 -1.86
C GLY A 249 -6.28 -2.30 -2.28
N ASN A 250 -7.07 -2.86 -1.36
CA ASN A 250 -8.47 -3.20 -1.62
C ASN A 250 -9.45 -2.10 -1.23
N VAL A 251 -8.98 -0.90 -0.86
CA VAL A 251 -9.83 0.26 -0.60
C VAL A 251 -9.58 1.32 -1.65
N VAL A 252 -10.66 1.70 -2.33
CA VAL A 252 -10.66 2.75 -3.33
C VAL A 252 -11.06 4.06 -2.67
N TYR A 253 -10.24 5.09 -2.87
CA TYR A 253 -10.46 6.40 -2.27
C TYR A 253 -10.15 7.55 -3.23
N SER A 254 -10.65 8.72 -2.85
CA SER A 254 -10.39 9.99 -3.51
C SER A 254 -10.00 11.07 -2.51
N TYR A 255 -9.23 12.05 -2.98
CA TYR A 255 -8.85 13.23 -2.20
C TYR A 255 -8.46 14.38 -3.14
N THR A 256 -8.44 15.61 -2.64
CA THR A 256 -7.96 16.78 -3.40
C THR A 256 -6.61 17.24 -2.85
N PRO A 257 -5.52 17.19 -3.63
CA PRO A 257 -4.20 17.73 -3.26
C PRO A 257 -4.23 19.25 -3.05
N VAL A 258 -3.16 19.80 -2.49
CA VAL A 258 -2.99 21.25 -2.38
C VAL A 258 -2.97 21.88 -3.77
N ASN A 259 -3.80 22.89 -4.02
CA ASN A 259 -3.87 23.57 -5.31
C ASN A 259 -4.12 22.64 -6.51
N GLY A 260 -4.69 21.46 -6.26
CA GLY A 260 -4.95 20.43 -7.27
C GLY A 260 -6.43 20.21 -7.53
N SER A 261 -6.71 19.31 -8.47
CA SER A 261 -8.04 18.77 -8.72
C SER A 261 -8.27 17.48 -7.94
N LEU A 262 -9.54 17.09 -7.77
CA LEU A 262 -9.91 15.80 -7.17
C LEU A 262 -9.17 14.66 -7.89
N LEU A 263 -8.45 13.85 -7.11
CA LEU A 263 -7.90 12.57 -7.56
C LEU A 263 -8.84 11.47 -7.11
N GLY A 264 -9.40 10.74 -8.08
CA GLY A 264 -10.28 9.59 -7.82
C GLY A 264 -9.58 8.25 -8.04
N ASN A 265 -10.23 7.19 -7.58
CA ASN A 265 -9.84 5.80 -7.85
C ASN A 265 -8.41 5.42 -7.41
N ASN A 266 -7.94 5.99 -6.30
CA ASN A 266 -6.67 5.58 -5.70
C ASN A 266 -6.85 4.30 -4.90
N PHE A 267 -5.87 3.39 -4.96
CA PHE A 267 -5.97 2.08 -4.32
C PHE A 267 -4.78 1.72 -3.42
N ALA A 268 -3.73 2.54 -3.30
CA ALA A 268 -2.60 2.19 -2.43
C ALA A 268 -3.00 2.16 -0.94
N THR A 269 -2.93 0.99 -0.29
CA THR A 269 -3.23 0.80 1.14
C THR A 269 -2.35 -0.26 1.80
N ASP A 270 -2.00 -0.08 3.07
CA ASP A 270 -1.46 -1.16 3.93
C ASP A 270 -2.60 -1.86 4.66
N THR A 271 -2.73 -3.19 4.54
CA THR A 271 -3.79 -3.95 5.23
C THR A 271 -3.26 -5.11 6.07
N ALA A 272 -4.11 -5.61 6.97
CA ALA A 272 -3.83 -6.75 7.83
C ALA A 272 -4.97 -7.77 7.73
N PRO A 273 -4.68 -9.08 7.88
CA PRO A 273 -5.73 -10.09 7.97
C PRO A 273 -6.67 -9.79 9.16
N VAL A 274 -7.97 -10.00 8.93
CA VAL A 274 -8.98 -9.98 9.99
C VAL A 274 -9.31 -11.44 10.29
N GLU A 275 -9.09 -11.88 11.53
CA GLU A 275 -9.50 -13.22 11.93
C GLU A 275 -10.98 -13.18 12.30
N GLY A 276 -11.81 -13.94 11.59
CA GLY A 276 -13.25 -13.96 11.84
C GLY A 276 -13.65 -14.94 12.96
N PRO A 277 -14.97 -15.09 13.24
CA PRO A 277 -15.44 -15.97 14.30
C PRO A 277 -15.24 -17.46 13.97
N THR A 278 -14.93 -18.24 15.00
CA THR A 278 -15.14 -19.70 14.99
C THR A 278 -16.59 -19.97 15.33
N LEU A 279 -17.22 -20.98 14.74
CA LEU A 279 -18.61 -21.30 15.02
C LEU A 279 -18.72 -22.62 15.75
N SER A 280 -19.35 -22.59 16.93
CA SER A 280 -19.66 -23.82 17.68
C SER A 280 -21.04 -24.33 17.26
N TYR A 281 -21.08 -25.58 16.80
CA TYR A 281 -22.30 -26.33 16.50
C TYR A 281 -22.31 -27.68 17.21
#